data_AF-A0A832QM25-F1
#
_entry.id   AF-A0A832QM25-F1
#
_cell.length_a   1.000
_cell.length_b   1.000
_cell.length_c   1.000
_cell.angle_alpha   90.00
_cell.angle_beta   90.00
_cell.angle_gamma   90.00
#
_symmetry.space_group_name_H-M   'P 1'
#
loop_
_entity.id
_entity.type
_entity.pdbx_description
1 polymer ?
#
loop_
_entity_poly.entity_id
_entity_poly.type
_entity_poly.pdbx_seq_one_letter_code
_entity_poly.pdbx_strand_id
1 'polypeptide(L)'
;MQPFLAAFIVLSVTIIGARFYNRLVGVFAGILLISAFIATRIILPLPENMALIFLPVSIYFYYKSIKTSKLKFACASGTLMGIIALIHPAATLCLFISITFITFTLLVAFKRNIDFCFAYFVCVGFAFFIGSSWWLPSLYIKSLGAPGGVATSLPSSVGTSILNYPKALGYFVCGFAIIGLARAYRRFGMSYKLFGFSSPWGGFPAYKVKGSFYHIMDPFNVYSLKSLLLWD
;
A
#
# COMPACT_ATOMS: atom_id res chain seq x y z
N MET A 1 17.24 6.38 -20.14
CA MET A 1 16.56 5.34 -19.34
C MET A 1 15.65 5.91 -18.25
N GLN A 2 16.07 6.91 -17.46
CA GLN A 2 15.27 7.49 -16.37
C GLN A 2 13.84 7.98 -16.72
N PRO A 3 13.58 8.67 -17.84
CA PRO A 3 12.20 9.10 -18.15
C PRO A 3 11.27 7.91 -18.42
N PHE A 4 11.80 6.80 -18.95
CA PHE A 4 11.03 5.57 -19.11
C PHE A 4 10.71 4.92 -17.77
N LEU A 5 11.66 4.90 -16.83
CA LEU A 5 11.43 4.39 -15.48
C LEU A 5 10.37 5.22 -14.75
N ALA A 6 10.45 6.55 -14.85
CA ALA A 6 9.45 7.47 -14.33
C ALA A 6 8.06 7.20 -14.93
N ALA A 7 7.98 7.04 -16.24
CA ALA A 7 6.74 6.69 -16.94
C ALA A 7 6.18 5.34 -16.46
N PHE A 8 7.03 4.33 -16.24
CA PHE A 8 6.60 3.03 -15.70
C PHE A 8 6.08 3.12 -14.27
N ILE A 9 6.67 3.96 -13.41
CA ILE A 9 6.15 4.19 -12.05
C ILE A 9 4.76 4.82 -12.13
N VAL A 10 4.60 5.90 -12.91
CA VAL A 10 3.32 6.59 -13.10
C VAL A 10 2.28 5.63 -13.66
N LEU A 11 2.65 4.85 -14.68
CA LEU A 11 1.77 3.87 -15.32
C LEU A 11 1.37 2.77 -14.33
N SER A 12 2.32 2.25 -13.54
CA SER A 12 2.05 1.25 -12.52
C SER A 12 1.03 1.77 -11.50
N VAL A 13 1.23 2.97 -10.96
CA VAL A 13 0.29 3.59 -10.01
C VAL A 13 -1.06 3.89 -10.66
N THR A 14 -1.07 4.36 -11.91
CA THR A 14 -2.31 4.67 -12.65
C THR A 14 -3.14 3.42 -12.89
N ILE A 15 -2.51 2.34 -13.38
CA ILE A 15 -3.20 1.07 -13.66
C ILE A 15 -3.71 0.45 -12.37
N ILE A 16 -2.88 0.37 -11.34
CA ILE A 16 -3.27 -0.23 -10.07
C ILE A 16 -4.36 0.61 -9.37
N GLY A 17 -4.23 1.94 -9.38
CA GLY A 17 -5.26 2.85 -8.86
C GLY A 17 -6.60 2.69 -9.59
N ALA A 18 -6.56 2.55 -10.92
CA ALA A 18 -7.76 2.28 -11.73
C ALA A 18 -8.38 0.90 -11.44
N ARG A 19 -7.59 -0.09 -11.02
CA ARG A 19 -8.07 -1.43 -10.64
C ARG A 19 -8.69 -1.48 -9.25
N PHE A 20 -8.24 -0.64 -8.33
CA PHE A 20 -8.77 -0.57 -6.96
C PHE A 20 -10.05 0.25 -6.87
N TYR A 21 -10.10 1.37 -7.60
CA TYR A 21 -11.19 2.34 -7.54
C TYR A 21 -11.84 2.43 -8.93
N ASN A 22 -11.66 3.55 -9.61
CA ASN A 22 -12.19 3.82 -10.95
C ASN A 22 -11.11 4.42 -11.84
N ARG A 23 -11.32 4.39 -13.17
CA ARG A 23 -10.35 4.88 -14.16
C ARG A 23 -9.92 6.33 -13.90
N LEU A 24 -10.86 7.20 -13.52
CA LEU A 24 -10.57 8.60 -13.17
C LEU A 24 -9.64 8.72 -11.96
N VAL A 25 -9.90 7.94 -10.90
CA VAL A 25 -9.07 7.94 -9.68
C VAL A 25 -7.66 7.47 -9.99
N GLY A 26 -7.50 6.44 -10.85
CA GLY A 26 -6.19 6.00 -11.33
C GLY A 26 -5.42 7.11 -12.06
N VAL A 27 -6.07 7.80 -12.99
CA VAL A 27 -5.46 8.91 -13.75
C VAL A 27 -5.04 10.05 -12.82
N PHE A 28 -5.92 10.46 -11.89
CA PHE A 28 -5.59 11.50 -10.91
C PHE A 28 -4.47 11.07 -9.96
N ALA A 29 -4.39 9.80 -9.57
CA ALA A 29 -3.29 9.28 -8.76
C ALA A 29 -1.94 9.37 -9.51
N GLY A 30 -1.92 9.04 -10.80
CA GLY A 30 -0.76 9.21 -11.66
C GLY A 30 -0.33 10.68 -11.81
N ILE A 31 -1.28 11.58 -12.06
CA ILE A 31 -1.03 13.03 -12.16
C ILE A 31 -0.51 13.58 -10.82
N LEU A 32 -1.11 13.17 -9.71
CA LEU A 32 -0.67 13.58 -8.38
C LEU A 32 0.75 13.11 -8.09
N LEU A 33 1.11 11.90 -8.51
CA LEU A 33 2.46 11.37 -8.35
C LEU A 33 3.51 12.18 -9.12
N ILE A 34 3.18 12.68 -10.32
CA ILE A 34 4.05 13.59 -11.08
C ILE A 34 4.11 14.98 -10.43
N SER A 35 3.00 15.45 -9.85
CA SER A 35 2.95 16.77 -9.19
C SER A 35 3.66 16.81 -7.84
N ALA A 36 3.90 15.65 -7.23
CA ALA A 36 4.55 15.54 -5.94
C ALA A 36 6.04 15.92 -6.06
N PHE A 37 6.61 16.50 -4.99
CA PHE A 37 8.05 16.78 -4.93
C PHE A 37 8.90 15.51 -5.08
N ILE A 38 8.34 14.33 -4.77
CA ILE A 38 8.88 13.00 -5.10
C ILE A 38 9.26 12.86 -6.59
N ALA A 39 8.56 13.51 -7.51
CA ALA A 39 8.87 13.43 -8.94
C ALA A 39 10.29 13.92 -9.27
N THR A 40 10.84 14.84 -8.47
CA THR A 40 12.24 15.27 -8.62
C THR A 40 13.23 14.16 -8.28
N ARG A 41 12.90 13.29 -7.30
CA ARG A 41 13.69 12.08 -6.95
C ARG A 41 13.52 10.96 -7.98
N ILE A 42 12.36 10.88 -8.61
CA ILE A 42 12.08 9.89 -9.67
C ILE A 42 12.98 10.10 -10.90
N ILE A 43 13.42 11.33 -11.14
CA ILE A 43 14.34 11.66 -12.24
C ILE A 43 15.78 11.19 -11.94
N LEU A 44 16.17 11.04 -10.67
CA LEU A 44 17.50 10.57 -10.30
C LEU A 44 17.62 9.04 -10.49
N PRO A 45 18.82 8.51 -10.81
CA PRO A 45 19.01 7.08 -11.05
C PRO A 45 19.17 6.34 -9.72
N LEU A 46 18.12 6.34 -8.91
CA LEU A 46 18.09 5.68 -7.61
C LEU A 46 17.50 4.26 -7.76
N PRO A 47 18.07 3.25 -7.07
CA PRO A 47 17.51 1.89 -7.07
C PRO A 47 16.07 1.86 -6.50
N GLU A 48 15.74 2.84 -5.65
CA GLU A 48 14.39 3.14 -5.16
C GLU A 48 13.34 3.20 -6.27
N ASN A 49 13.67 3.81 -7.41
CA ASN A 49 12.72 4.02 -8.51
C ASN A 49 12.32 2.69 -9.17
N MET A 50 13.21 1.70 -9.21
CA MET A 50 12.85 0.34 -9.66
C MET A 50 11.91 -0.34 -8.67
N ALA A 51 12.18 -0.21 -7.37
CA ALA A 51 11.33 -0.76 -6.32
C ALA A 51 9.91 -0.15 -6.34
N LEU A 52 9.79 1.15 -6.63
CA LEU A 52 8.51 1.86 -6.70
C LEU A 52 7.59 1.36 -7.84
N ILE A 53 8.13 0.74 -8.89
CA ILE A 53 7.31 0.12 -9.95
C ILE A 53 6.59 -1.12 -9.41
N PHE A 54 7.33 -1.97 -8.68
CA PHE A 54 6.83 -3.25 -8.17
C PHE A 54 5.96 -3.10 -6.92
N LEU A 55 6.14 -2.02 -6.15
CA LEU A 55 5.43 -1.77 -4.90
C LEU A 55 3.89 -1.82 -5.06
N PRO A 56 3.25 -1.01 -5.92
CA PRO A 56 1.79 -1.05 -6.10
C PRO A 56 1.32 -2.38 -6.70
N VAL A 57 2.13 -3.03 -7.56
CA VAL A 57 1.81 -4.33 -8.15
C VAL A 57 1.78 -5.43 -7.09
N SER A 58 2.73 -5.43 -6.16
CA SER A 58 2.74 -6.37 -5.03
C SER A 58 1.50 -6.20 -4.16
N ILE A 59 1.15 -4.96 -3.80
CA ILE A 59 -0.07 -4.67 -3.02
C ILE A 59 -1.33 -5.17 -3.77
N TYR A 60 -1.40 -4.97 -5.08
CA TYR A 60 -2.51 -5.47 -5.89
C TYR A 60 -2.62 -6.99 -5.88
N PHE A 61 -1.52 -7.73 -6.03
CA PHE A 61 -1.55 -9.19 -5.95
C PHE A 61 -1.92 -9.68 -4.55
N TYR A 62 -1.43 -9.02 -3.50
CA TYR A 62 -1.84 -9.33 -2.13
C TYR A 62 -3.34 -9.17 -1.94
N TYR A 63 -3.88 -8.03 -2.36
CA TYR A 63 -5.33 -7.77 -2.34
C TYR A 63 -6.11 -8.82 -3.15
N LYS A 64 -5.63 -9.17 -4.34
CA LYS A 64 -6.27 -10.19 -5.19
C LYS A 64 -6.26 -11.56 -4.51
N SER A 65 -5.22 -11.88 -3.75
CA SER A 65 -5.16 -13.12 -2.96
C SER A 65 -6.27 -13.17 -1.92
N ILE A 66 -6.48 -12.08 -1.18
CA ILE A 66 -7.56 -11.97 -0.19
C ILE A 66 -8.93 -12.05 -0.88
N LYS A 67 -9.14 -11.33 -1.98
CA LYS A 67 -10.43 -11.29 -2.68
C LYS A 67 -10.83 -12.64 -3.27
N THR A 68 -9.87 -13.41 -3.75
CA THR A 68 -10.13 -14.69 -4.44
C THR A 68 -9.84 -15.92 -3.58
N SER A 69 -9.34 -15.74 -2.36
CA SER A 69 -8.80 -16.79 -1.49
C SER A 69 -7.79 -17.73 -2.17
N LYS A 70 -7.11 -17.25 -3.23
CA LYS A 70 -6.11 -18.03 -3.97
C LYS A 70 -4.70 -17.68 -3.49
N LEU A 71 -4.01 -18.67 -2.95
CA LEU A 71 -2.64 -18.54 -2.43
C LEU A 71 -1.60 -18.24 -3.51
N LYS A 72 -1.87 -18.58 -4.77
CA LYS A 72 -1.00 -18.26 -5.91
C LYS A 72 -0.70 -16.76 -5.99
N PHE A 73 -1.67 -15.91 -5.66
CA PHE A 73 -1.46 -14.46 -5.66
C PHE A 73 -0.73 -13.96 -4.41
N ALA A 74 -0.88 -14.61 -3.25
CA ALA A 74 -0.08 -14.31 -2.06
C ALA A 74 1.40 -14.68 -2.29
N CYS A 75 1.66 -15.81 -2.95
CA CYS A 75 3.00 -16.19 -3.38
C CYS A 75 3.57 -15.16 -4.35
N ALA A 76 2.84 -14.78 -5.41
CA ALA A 76 3.29 -13.74 -6.34
C ALA A 76 3.55 -12.37 -5.68
N SER A 77 2.76 -12.00 -4.66
CA SER A 77 3.03 -10.80 -3.87
C SER A 77 4.28 -10.95 -3.03
N GLY A 78 4.46 -12.09 -2.36
CA GLY A 78 5.63 -12.39 -1.55
C GLY A 78 6.91 -12.42 -2.38
N THR A 79 6.87 -12.96 -3.60
CA THR A 79 8.02 -12.96 -4.50
C THR A 79 8.42 -11.55 -4.92
N LEU A 80 7.45 -10.71 -5.29
CA LEU A 80 7.71 -9.29 -5.59
C LEU A 80 8.25 -8.54 -4.38
N MET A 81 7.69 -8.75 -3.18
CA MET A 81 8.20 -8.16 -1.95
C MET A 81 9.65 -8.61 -1.66
N GLY A 82 9.99 -9.88 -1.90
CA GLY A 82 11.35 -10.39 -1.81
C GLY A 82 12.30 -9.72 -2.79
N ILE A 83 11.88 -9.55 -4.06
CA ILE A 83 12.67 -8.81 -5.07
C ILE A 83 12.90 -7.36 -4.63
N ILE A 84 11.86 -6.70 -4.12
CA ILE A 84 11.99 -5.32 -3.59
C ILE A 84 12.97 -5.29 -2.41
N ALA A 85 13.01 -6.33 -1.56
CA ALA A 85 13.98 -6.45 -0.47
C ALA A 85 15.43 -6.56 -0.94
N LEU A 86 15.66 -7.15 -2.12
CA LEU A 86 16.99 -7.20 -2.72
C LEU A 86 17.41 -5.85 -3.32
N ILE A 87 16.44 -5.08 -3.84
CA ILE A 87 16.70 -3.79 -4.49
C ILE A 87 16.86 -2.66 -3.47
N HIS A 88 15.90 -2.52 -2.55
CA HIS A 88 15.83 -1.38 -1.64
C HIS A 88 15.13 -1.71 -0.32
N PRO A 89 15.87 -1.87 0.80
CA PRO A 89 15.30 -2.36 2.07
C PRO A 89 14.25 -1.40 2.67
N ALA A 90 14.38 -0.07 2.49
CA ALA A 90 13.39 0.85 3.03
C ALA A 90 12.04 0.79 2.29
N ALA A 91 12.06 0.46 0.98
CA ALA A 91 10.82 0.28 0.21
C ALA A 91 10.10 -1.00 0.68
N THR A 92 10.85 -2.05 1.02
CA THR A 92 10.31 -3.28 1.60
C THR A 92 9.66 -3.04 2.95
N LEU A 93 10.27 -2.23 3.82
CA LEU A 93 9.67 -1.87 5.10
C LEU A 93 8.32 -1.14 4.91
N CYS A 94 8.26 -0.20 3.98
CA CYS A 94 7.02 0.50 3.65
C CYS A 94 5.93 -0.48 3.15
N LEU A 95 6.30 -1.39 2.25
CA LEU A 95 5.40 -2.42 1.73
C LEU A 95 4.94 -3.38 2.85
N PHE A 96 5.86 -3.85 3.68
CA PHE A 96 5.56 -4.72 4.82
C PHE A 96 4.57 -4.08 5.80
N ILE A 97 4.79 -2.82 6.17
CA ILE A 97 3.88 -2.06 7.02
C ILE A 97 2.51 -1.93 6.34
N SER A 98 2.48 -1.61 5.04
CA SER A 98 1.24 -1.46 4.28
C SER A 98 0.43 -2.75 4.24
N ILE A 99 1.05 -3.88 3.91
CA ILE A 99 0.41 -5.20 3.91
C ILE A 99 -0.08 -5.55 5.32
N THR A 100 0.76 -5.39 6.34
CA THR A 100 0.39 -5.66 7.73
C THR A 100 -0.82 -4.83 8.16
N PHE A 101 -0.86 -3.54 7.81
CA PHE A 101 -1.98 -2.66 8.13
C PHE A 101 -3.27 -3.08 7.41
N ILE A 102 -3.18 -3.47 6.13
CA ILE A 102 -4.32 -4.02 5.37
C ILE A 102 -4.86 -5.28 6.05
N THR A 103 -3.99 -6.24 6.36
CA THR A 103 -4.37 -7.50 7.01
C THR A 103 -4.97 -7.26 8.39
N PHE A 104 -4.35 -6.40 9.19
CA PHE A 104 -4.83 -6.05 10.52
C PHE A 104 -6.23 -5.44 10.46
N THR A 105 -6.43 -4.46 9.58
CA THR A 105 -7.74 -3.81 9.38
C THR A 105 -8.80 -4.83 8.98
N LEU A 106 -8.47 -5.76 8.09
CA LEU A 106 -9.40 -6.82 7.66
C LEU A 106 -9.70 -7.82 8.78
N LEU A 107 -8.71 -8.20 9.58
CA LEU A 107 -8.87 -9.13 10.69
C LEU A 107 -9.78 -8.56 11.78
N VAL A 108 -9.62 -7.27 12.07
CA VAL A 108 -10.48 -6.50 12.98
C VAL A 108 -11.90 -6.37 12.41
N ALA A 109 -12.04 -5.99 11.13
CA ALA A 109 -13.35 -5.74 10.53
C ALA A 109 -14.20 -7.00 10.32
N PHE A 110 -13.59 -8.12 9.96
CA PHE A 110 -14.30 -9.35 9.58
C PHE A 110 -14.26 -10.46 10.63
N LYS A 111 -13.69 -10.22 11.82
CA LYS A 111 -13.52 -11.18 12.92
C LYS A 111 -12.86 -12.50 12.49
N ARG A 112 -11.54 -12.58 12.65
CA ARG A 112 -10.75 -13.83 12.71
C ARG A 112 -10.98 -14.83 11.57
N ASN A 113 -10.96 -14.38 10.32
CA ASN A 113 -10.83 -15.34 9.22
C ASN A 113 -9.38 -15.85 9.13
N ILE A 114 -9.18 -17.15 9.39
CA ILE A 114 -7.88 -17.83 9.39
C ILE A 114 -7.21 -17.72 8.01
N ASP A 115 -8.01 -17.67 6.94
CA ASP A 115 -7.52 -17.56 5.56
C ASP A 115 -6.67 -16.30 5.33
N PHE A 116 -7.02 -15.17 5.98
CA PHE A 116 -6.27 -13.92 5.84
C PHE A 116 -4.91 -13.98 6.54
N CYS A 117 -4.87 -14.59 7.73
CA CYS A 117 -3.62 -14.87 8.43
C CYS A 117 -2.74 -15.79 7.59
N PHE A 118 -3.31 -16.85 7.03
CA PHE A 118 -2.56 -17.79 6.22
C PHE A 118 -2.00 -17.14 4.94
N ALA A 119 -2.80 -16.35 4.23
CA ALA A 119 -2.32 -15.59 3.06
C ALA A 119 -1.22 -14.58 3.42
N TYR A 120 -1.31 -13.93 4.59
CA TYR A 120 -0.27 -13.06 5.12
C TYR A 120 1.03 -13.83 5.42
N PHE A 121 0.94 -14.95 6.14
CA PHE A 121 2.11 -15.80 6.44
C PHE A 121 2.78 -16.33 5.17
N VAL A 122 2.00 -16.75 4.17
CA VAL A 122 2.55 -17.18 2.87
C VAL A 122 3.27 -16.01 2.18
N CYS A 123 2.66 -14.82 2.15
CA CYS A 123 3.28 -13.64 1.53
C CYS A 123 4.60 -13.27 2.19
N VAL A 124 4.61 -13.16 3.53
CA VAL A 124 5.82 -12.81 4.30
C VAL A 124 6.87 -13.92 4.24
N GLY A 125 6.44 -15.18 4.30
CA GLY A 125 7.34 -16.35 4.23
C GLY A 125 8.10 -16.41 2.91
N PHE A 126 7.41 -16.23 1.78
CA PHE A 126 8.07 -16.17 0.46
C PHE A 126 9.01 -14.96 0.33
N ALA A 127 8.59 -13.80 0.83
CA ALA A 127 9.44 -12.61 0.82
C ALA A 127 10.72 -12.82 1.65
N PHE A 128 10.58 -13.44 2.84
CA PHE A 128 11.69 -13.78 3.70
C PHE A 128 12.63 -14.79 3.06
N PHE A 129 12.10 -15.83 2.42
CA PHE A 129 12.91 -16.85 1.74
C PHE A 129 13.78 -16.26 0.62
N ILE A 130 13.23 -15.35 -0.18
CA ILE A 130 13.99 -14.69 -1.25
C ILE A 130 14.96 -13.66 -0.67
N GLY A 131 14.51 -12.83 0.27
CA GLY A 131 15.36 -11.82 0.89
C GLY A 131 16.53 -12.43 1.67
N SER A 132 16.31 -13.55 2.37
CA SER A 132 17.34 -14.21 3.17
C SER A 132 18.49 -14.74 2.30
N SER A 133 18.24 -15.12 1.05
CA SER A 133 19.27 -15.62 0.14
C SER A 133 20.46 -14.67 -0.01
N TRP A 134 20.22 -13.35 0.08
CA TRP A 134 21.26 -12.33 0.01
C TRP A 134 21.60 -11.71 1.37
N TRP A 135 20.58 -11.40 2.15
CA TRP A 135 20.78 -10.65 3.40
C TRP A 135 21.33 -11.54 4.52
N LEU A 136 21.00 -12.83 4.57
CA LEU A 136 21.44 -13.73 5.65
C LEU A 136 22.97 -13.96 5.60
N PRO A 137 23.58 -14.30 4.45
CA PRO A 137 25.04 -14.42 4.36
C PRO A 137 25.74 -13.09 4.65
N SER A 138 25.19 -11.99 4.16
CA SER A 138 25.81 -10.67 4.31
C SER A 138 25.78 -10.14 5.75
N LEU A 139 24.72 -10.45 6.51
CA LEU A 139 24.65 -10.15 7.95
C LEU A 139 25.58 -11.08 8.76
N TYR A 140 25.72 -12.35 8.35
CA TYR A 140 26.62 -13.29 8.99
C TYR A 140 28.09 -12.87 8.83
N ILE A 141 28.53 -12.51 7.63
CA ILE A 141 29.89 -12.00 7.37
C ILE A 141 30.17 -10.73 8.18
N LYS A 142 29.18 -9.84 8.30
CA LYS A 142 29.28 -8.65 9.15
C LYS A 142 29.46 -9.01 10.63
N SER A 143 28.71 -10.01 11.12
CA SER A 143 28.80 -10.44 12.52
C SER A 143 30.17 -11.02 12.89
N LEU A 144 30.89 -11.55 11.90
CA LEU A 144 32.26 -12.07 12.03
C LEU A 144 33.33 -10.97 11.98
N GLY A 145 32.95 -9.70 11.78
CA GLY A 145 33.90 -8.58 11.64
C GLY A 145 34.69 -8.59 10.33
N ALA A 146 34.28 -9.40 9.35
CA ALA A 146 34.98 -9.53 8.07
C ALA A 146 34.66 -8.36 7.11
N PRO A 147 35.65 -7.92 6.31
CA PRO A 147 35.46 -6.89 5.28
C PRO A 147 34.57 -7.44 4.16
N GLY A 148 33.29 -7.12 4.23
CA GLY A 148 32.25 -7.65 3.32
C GLY A 148 30.82 -7.56 3.87
N GLY A 149 30.65 -7.20 5.15
CA GLY A 149 29.33 -6.99 5.75
C GLY A 149 28.61 -5.73 5.24
N VAL A 150 27.28 -5.80 5.10
CA VAL A 150 26.46 -4.65 4.67
C VAL A 150 26.41 -3.58 5.77
N ALA A 151 26.75 -2.34 5.43
CA ALA A 151 26.51 -1.20 6.32
C ALA A 151 24.98 -1.02 6.50
N THR A 152 24.49 -1.22 7.73
CA THR A 152 23.07 -1.03 8.08
C THR A 152 22.80 0.38 8.61
N SER A 153 23.86 1.17 8.80
CA SER A 153 23.80 2.57 9.19
C SER A 153 23.74 3.46 7.94
N LEU A 154 22.75 4.34 7.86
CA LEU A 154 22.77 5.40 6.87
C LEU A 154 23.95 6.34 7.20
N PRO A 155 24.85 6.65 6.24
CA PRO A 155 26.01 7.51 6.48
C PRO A 155 25.64 8.96 6.84
N SER A 156 24.39 9.37 6.56
CA SER A 156 23.79 10.61 7.01
C SER A 156 22.28 10.42 7.10
N SER A 157 21.71 10.54 8.31
CA SER A 157 20.28 10.75 8.46
C SER A 157 20.04 12.25 8.61
N VAL A 158 19.57 12.90 7.55
CA VAL A 158 19.01 14.24 7.70
C VAL A 158 17.69 14.06 8.44
N GLY A 159 17.68 14.39 9.73
CA GLY A 159 16.47 14.36 10.55
C GLY A 159 15.43 15.30 9.97
N THR A 160 14.47 14.77 9.22
CA THR A 160 13.34 15.55 8.73
C THR A 160 12.34 15.71 9.86
N SER A 161 12.30 16.91 10.46
CA SER A 161 11.23 17.28 11.40
C SER A 161 9.85 17.10 10.74
N ILE A 162 8.82 16.74 11.53
CA ILE A 162 7.43 16.57 11.09
C ILE A 162 6.93 17.75 10.24
N LEU A 163 7.40 18.96 10.56
CA LEU A 163 7.07 20.19 9.84
C LEU A 163 7.60 20.25 8.40
N ASN A 164 8.63 19.47 8.06
CA ASN A 164 9.21 19.42 6.72
C ASN A 164 8.57 18.35 5.82
N TYR A 165 7.68 17.51 6.34
CA TYR A 165 7.00 16.47 5.55
C TYR A 165 6.09 17.01 4.44
N PRO A 166 5.32 18.10 4.62
CA PRO A 166 4.53 18.70 3.53
C PRO A 166 5.41 19.17 2.36
N LYS A 167 6.62 19.65 2.66
CA LYS A 167 7.61 20.05 1.67
C LYS A 167 8.17 18.83 0.91
N ALA A 168 8.32 17.69 1.58
CA ALA A 168 8.82 16.45 0.97
C ALA A 168 7.76 15.71 0.14
N LEU A 169 6.50 15.64 0.59
CA LEU A 169 5.41 14.93 -0.10
C LEU A 169 4.73 15.79 -1.17
N GLY A 170 4.82 17.12 -1.05
CA GLY A 170 4.14 18.07 -1.91
C GLY A 170 2.81 18.54 -1.31
N TYR A 171 2.62 19.85 -1.26
CA TYR A 171 1.45 20.49 -0.65
C TYR A 171 0.11 20.03 -1.27
N PHE A 172 0.08 19.79 -2.59
CA PHE A 172 -1.09 19.28 -3.28
C PHE A 172 -1.52 17.90 -2.78
N VAL A 173 -0.56 16.98 -2.60
CA VAL A 173 -0.82 15.62 -2.11
C VAL A 173 -1.40 15.67 -0.70
N CYS A 174 -0.81 16.50 0.18
CA CYS A 174 -1.33 16.69 1.54
C CYS A 174 -2.75 17.27 1.53
N GLY A 175 -3.05 18.25 0.67
CA GLY A 175 -4.38 18.84 0.54
C GLY A 175 -5.43 17.79 0.15
N PHE A 176 -5.17 17.01 -0.91
CA PHE A 176 -6.08 15.94 -1.32
C PHE A 176 -6.20 14.82 -0.28
N ALA A 177 -5.12 14.50 0.44
CA ALA A 177 -5.15 13.51 1.52
C ALA A 177 -6.05 13.96 2.68
N ILE A 178 -6.00 15.23 3.09
CA ILE A 178 -6.87 15.78 4.15
C ILE A 178 -8.34 15.76 3.71
N ILE A 179 -8.64 16.19 2.47
CA ILE A 179 -10.00 16.14 1.92
C ILE A 179 -10.52 14.71 1.88
N GLY A 180 -9.69 13.77 1.43
CA GLY A 180 -9.99 12.35 1.40
C GLY A 180 -10.27 11.80 2.80
N LEU A 181 -9.42 12.12 3.77
CA LEU A 181 -9.59 11.73 5.18
C LEU A 181 -10.86 12.31 5.77
N ALA A 182 -11.14 13.60 5.56
CA ALA A 182 -12.34 14.27 6.06
C ALA A 182 -13.62 13.64 5.48
N ARG A 183 -13.62 13.30 4.19
CA ARG A 183 -14.76 12.63 3.54
C ARG A 183 -14.92 11.19 4.03
N ALA A 184 -13.83 10.45 4.20
CA ALA A 184 -13.85 9.10 4.77
C ALA A 184 -14.38 9.14 6.21
N TYR A 185 -13.92 10.10 7.01
CA TYR A 185 -14.36 10.30 8.39
C TYR A 185 -15.87 10.58 8.47
N ARG A 186 -16.40 11.48 7.63
CA ARG A 186 -17.84 11.77 7.59
C ARG A 186 -18.69 10.58 7.14
N ARG A 187 -18.16 9.74 6.24
CA ARG A 187 -18.90 8.60 5.67
C ARG A 187 -18.89 7.36 6.58
N PHE A 188 -17.78 7.11 7.27
CA PHE A 188 -17.58 5.91 8.08
C PHE A 188 -17.63 6.17 9.59
N GLY A 189 -17.85 7.43 9.98
CA GLY A 189 -18.03 7.96 11.35
C GLY A 189 -17.52 7.04 12.44
N MET A 190 -16.30 7.29 12.94
CA MET A 190 -15.54 6.39 13.85
C MET A 190 -16.43 5.37 14.53
N SER A 191 -16.64 4.23 13.87
CA SER A 191 -17.32 3.13 14.50
C SER A 191 -16.32 2.62 15.52
N TYR A 192 -16.40 3.13 16.75
CA TYR A 192 -15.57 2.78 17.90
C TYR A 192 -15.50 1.26 18.14
N LYS A 193 -16.40 0.50 17.52
CA LYS A 193 -16.34 -0.95 17.35
C LYS A 193 -15.08 -1.47 16.63
N LEU A 194 -14.41 -0.68 15.79
CA LEU A 194 -13.14 -1.06 15.14
C LEU A 194 -11.95 -1.13 16.12
N PHE A 195 -12.03 -0.47 17.28
CA PHE A 195 -10.96 -0.50 18.29
C PHE A 195 -11.30 -1.35 19.51
N GLY A 196 -12.35 -2.17 19.45
CA GLY A 196 -12.65 -3.14 20.51
C GLY A 196 -13.12 -2.54 21.84
N PHE A 197 -13.40 -1.23 21.91
CA PHE A 197 -14.11 -0.66 23.06
C PHE A 197 -15.61 -0.90 22.89
N SER A 198 -16.12 -1.90 23.61
CA SER A 198 -17.56 -2.12 23.75
C SER A 198 -18.18 -0.93 24.48
N SER A 199 -19.00 -0.14 23.79
CA SER A 199 -19.92 0.79 24.46
C SER A 199 -21.00 -0.01 25.19
N PRO A 200 -21.38 0.32 26.43
CA PRO A 200 -22.40 -0.41 27.20
C PRO A 200 -23.84 -0.28 26.67
N TRP A 201 -24.07 0.57 25.67
CA TRP A 201 -25.43 0.95 25.29
C TRP A 201 -25.82 0.39 23.92
N GLY A 202 -26.70 -0.61 23.96
CA GLY A 202 -27.92 -0.68 23.13
C GLY A 202 -27.79 -0.72 21.61
N GLY A 203 -27.88 -1.93 21.06
CA GLY A 203 -28.66 -2.29 19.86
C GLY A 203 -28.76 -1.32 18.68
N PHE A 204 -28.07 -1.66 17.58
CA PHE A 204 -28.62 -1.46 16.23
C PHE A 204 -28.31 -2.70 15.38
N PRO A 205 -29.25 -3.13 14.52
CA PRO A 205 -29.27 -4.48 14.02
C PRO A 205 -28.23 -4.78 12.93
N ALA A 206 -27.69 -5.98 13.02
CA ALA A 206 -26.66 -6.54 12.18
C ALA A 206 -27.23 -7.17 10.90
N TYR A 207 -27.66 -6.37 9.91
CA TYR A 207 -27.99 -6.93 8.59
C TYR A 207 -27.83 -5.91 7.46
N LYS A 208 -26.58 -5.71 6.99
CA LYS A 208 -26.25 -5.37 5.58
C LYS A 208 -24.74 -5.32 5.23
N VAL A 209 -23.88 -6.09 5.91
CA VAL A 209 -22.41 -5.98 5.73
C VAL A 209 -21.82 -7.05 4.79
N LYS A 210 -22.61 -7.98 4.23
CA LYS A 210 -22.09 -8.93 3.23
C LYS A 210 -21.82 -8.29 1.85
N GLY A 211 -22.47 -7.18 1.51
CA GLY A 211 -22.24 -6.44 0.26
C GLY A 211 -21.38 -5.19 0.38
N SER A 212 -21.12 -4.70 1.61
CA SER A 212 -20.59 -3.35 1.83
C SER A 212 -19.08 -3.24 1.64
N PHE A 213 -18.30 -4.31 1.86
CA PHE A 213 -16.84 -4.22 1.73
C PHE A 213 -16.31 -4.28 0.30
N TYR A 214 -17.08 -4.86 -0.63
CA TYR A 214 -16.85 -4.65 -2.06
C TYR A 214 -17.14 -3.20 -2.46
N HIS A 215 -18.05 -2.52 -1.76
CA HIS A 215 -18.37 -1.10 -1.92
C HIS A 215 -17.46 -0.14 -1.13
N ILE A 216 -16.66 -0.62 -0.17
CA ILE A 216 -15.75 0.22 0.63
C ILE A 216 -14.58 0.77 -0.22
N MET A 217 -14.25 0.11 -1.34
CA MET A 217 -13.30 0.65 -2.33
C MET A 217 -13.96 1.33 -3.53
N ASP A 218 -15.30 1.47 -3.55
CA ASP A 218 -16.01 2.29 -4.53
C ASP A 218 -16.57 3.57 -3.85
N PRO A 219 -15.78 4.67 -3.78
CA PRO A 219 -16.29 5.91 -3.23
C PRO A 219 -17.31 6.60 -4.13
N PHE A 220 -17.49 6.17 -5.38
CA PHE A 220 -18.50 6.69 -6.30
C PHE A 220 -19.51 5.62 -6.69
N ASN A 221 -20.62 5.61 -5.96
CA ASN A 221 -21.81 4.92 -6.40
C ASN A 221 -22.40 5.66 -7.61
N VAL A 222 -22.15 5.16 -8.82
CA VAL A 222 -22.62 5.72 -10.11
C VAL A 222 -24.15 5.62 -10.28
N TYR A 223 -24.90 5.11 -9.29
CA TYR A 223 -26.37 5.08 -9.37
C TYR A 223 -27.05 6.45 -9.22
N SER A 224 -26.32 7.54 -8.89
CA SER A 224 -26.89 8.90 -8.85
C SER A 224 -26.74 9.70 -10.16
N LEU A 225 -26.03 9.18 -11.16
CA LEU A 225 -25.83 9.86 -12.45
C LEU A 225 -26.65 9.26 -13.59
N LYS A 226 -27.20 8.05 -13.41
CA LYS A 226 -28.19 7.48 -14.36
C LYS A 226 -29.59 8.07 -14.22
N SER A 227 -29.89 8.79 -13.15
CA SER A 227 -31.15 9.53 -12.98
C SER A 227 -31.05 11.01 -13.39
N LEU A 228 -29.88 11.46 -13.87
CA LEU A 228 -29.63 12.85 -14.28
C LEU A 228 -29.27 13.00 -15.77
N LEU A 229 -29.26 11.89 -16.52
CA LEU A 229 -29.01 11.81 -17.97
C LEU A 229 -30.12 10.99 -18.67
N LEU A 230 -31.34 11.12 -18.17
CA LEU A 230 -32.57 10.71 -18.85
C LEU A 230 -33.43 11.95 -19.07
N TRP A 231 -33.01 12.80 -20.00
CA TRP A 231 -33.87 13.69 -20.78
C TRP A 231 -33.11 13.91 -22.12
N ASP A 232 -33.62 13.21 -23.14
CA ASP A 232 -33.37 13.31 -24.59
C ASP A 232 -31.94 13.16 -25.14
#